data_AF-A0A7C3WXG6-F1
#
_entry.id   AF-A0A7C3WXG6-F1
#
_cell.length_a   1.000
_cell.length_b   1.000
_cell.length_c   1.000
_cell.angle_alpha   90.00
_cell.angle_beta   90.00
_cell.angle_gamma   90.00
#
_symmetry.space_group_name_H-M   'P 1'
#
loop_
_entity.id
_entity.type
_entity.pdbx_description
1 polymer ?
#
loop_
_entity_poly.entity_id
_entity_poly.type
_entity_poly.pdbx_seq_one_letter_code
_entity_poly.pdbx_strand_id
1 'polypeptide(L)'
;MVKCEVCGVEVYLPFKCVYCGKYYCVNHRLPEAHSCDKLGLIKTEKPWFYKPQKEAVHKPLRFPTATIYLTRKIKKSEFNQLVIAWLVLSFCFSIEALFKSNFLTKFLISLVTLGLGFIAHEVTHRNVARFYGCFAEFKLWPLGLITALIFALISGGKIIFAAPGAVYITPK
;
A
#
# COMPACT_ATOMS: atom_id res chain seq x y z
N MET A 1 7.61 5.84 -30.66
CA MET A 1 6.93 4.70 -30.02
C MET A 1 7.37 3.43 -30.71
N VAL A 2 7.50 2.32 -29.99
CA VAL A 2 7.95 1.04 -30.57
C VAL A 2 6.71 0.21 -30.92
N LYS A 3 6.69 -0.36 -32.13
CA LYS A 3 5.62 -1.26 -32.57
C LYS A 3 5.94 -2.69 -32.15
N CYS A 4 4.92 -3.45 -31.79
CA CYS A 4 5.07 -4.89 -31.60
C CYS A 4 5.40 -5.54 -32.95
N GLU A 5 6.45 -6.36 -32.99
CA GLU A 5 6.88 -7.06 -34.22
C GLU A 5 5.88 -8.13 -34.72
N VAL A 6 4.90 -8.54 -33.88
CA VAL A 6 3.88 -9.53 -34.26
C VAL A 6 2.60 -8.85 -34.75
N CYS A 7 2.04 -7.94 -33.94
CA CYS A 7 0.73 -7.35 -34.22
C CYS A 7 0.77 -5.88 -34.68
N GLY A 8 1.94 -5.25 -34.77
CA GLY A 8 2.10 -3.88 -35.24
C GLY A 8 1.57 -2.78 -34.31
N VAL A 9 0.93 -3.15 -33.19
CA VAL A 9 0.38 -2.20 -32.21
C VAL A 9 1.51 -1.37 -31.60
N GLU A 10 1.32 -0.06 -31.56
CA GLU A 10 2.25 0.85 -30.88
C GLU A 10 2.13 0.70 -29.37
N VAL A 11 3.25 0.39 -28.72
CA VAL A 11 3.32 0.15 -27.28
C VAL A 11 4.20 1.22 -26.64
N TYR A 12 3.67 1.85 -25.58
CA TYR A 12 4.42 2.82 -24.78
C TYR A 12 5.52 2.14 -23.93
N LEU A 13 5.24 0.94 -23.42
CA LEU A 13 6.15 0.10 -22.62
C LEU A 13 6.42 -1.23 -23.34
N PRO A 14 7.37 -1.28 -24.27
CA PRO A 14 7.65 -2.49 -25.05
C PRO A 14 8.45 -3.51 -24.24
N PHE A 15 8.10 -4.79 -24.38
CA PHE A 15 8.86 -5.90 -23.80
C PHE A 15 9.94 -6.35 -24.79
N LYS A 16 11.21 -6.25 -24.39
CA LYS A 16 12.33 -6.79 -25.18
C LYS A 16 12.54 -8.26 -24.82
N CYS A 17 12.44 -9.16 -25.80
CA CYS A 17 12.74 -10.57 -25.59
C CYS A 17 14.25 -10.77 -25.39
N VAL A 18 14.65 -11.48 -24.33
CA VAL A 18 16.07 -11.76 -24.02
C VAL A 18 16.72 -12.64 -25.09
N TYR A 19 15.92 -13.48 -25.75
CA TYR A 19 16.43 -14.44 -26.73
C TYR A 19 16.58 -13.82 -28.12
N CYS A 20 15.50 -13.31 -28.73
CA CYS A 20 15.55 -12.72 -30.09
C CYS A 20 15.88 -11.23 -30.12
N GLY A 21 15.85 -10.52 -28.99
CA GLY A 21 16.21 -9.10 -28.90
C GLY A 21 15.18 -8.11 -29.43
N LYS A 22 14.06 -8.61 -29.97
CA LYS A 22 12.96 -7.84 -30.57
C LYS A 22 11.95 -7.34 -29.52
N TYR A 23 11.08 -6.39 -29.91
CA TYR A 23 10.11 -5.73 -29.03
C TYR A 23 8.66 -6.18 -29.24
N TYR A 24 7.93 -6.40 -28.14
CA TYR A 24 6.58 -6.97 -28.15
C TYR A 24 5.62 -6.27 -27.18
N CYS A 25 4.31 -6.43 -27.42
CA CYS A 25 3.25 -5.99 -26.51
C CYS A 25 2.99 -7.01 -25.38
N VAL A 26 2.08 -6.70 -24.46
CA VAL A 26 1.70 -7.59 -23.33
C VAL A 26 1.27 -8.98 -23.80
N ASN A 27 0.56 -9.07 -24.92
CA ASN A 27 0.04 -10.34 -25.45
C ASN A 27 1.11 -11.20 -26.13
N HIS A 28 2.17 -10.57 -26.68
CA HIS A 28 3.23 -11.25 -27.43
C HIS A 28 4.57 -11.28 -26.69
N ARG A 29 4.62 -10.88 -25.41
CA ARG A 29 5.87 -10.78 -24.63
C ARG A 29 6.55 -12.13 -24.39
N LEU A 30 5.79 -13.22 -24.35
CA LEU A 30 6.30 -14.58 -24.10
C LEU A 30 6.96 -15.13 -25.37
N PRO A 31 8.11 -15.83 -25.26
CA PRO A 31 8.80 -16.44 -26.39
C PRO A 31 7.89 -17.33 -27.27
N GLU A 32 6.95 -18.05 -26.66
CA GLU A 32 6.00 -18.92 -27.36
C GLU A 32 4.94 -18.10 -28.13
N ALA A 33 4.49 -16.98 -27.56
CA ALA A 33 3.44 -16.13 -28.13
C ALA A 33 3.89 -15.34 -29.37
N HIS A 34 5.20 -15.20 -29.58
CA HIS A 34 5.76 -14.62 -30.81
C HIS A 34 6.62 -15.61 -31.59
N SER A 35 6.50 -16.91 -31.29
CA SER A 35 7.26 -17.98 -31.96
C SER A 35 8.75 -17.66 -32.09
N CYS A 36 9.41 -17.39 -30.96
CA CYS A 36 10.79 -16.92 -30.93
C CYS A 36 11.75 -17.90 -31.63
N ASP A 37 12.59 -17.38 -32.53
CA ASP A 37 13.59 -18.13 -33.29
C ASP A 37 14.52 -18.97 -32.39
N LYS A 38 14.74 -18.51 -31.15
CA LYS A 38 15.60 -19.12 -30.15
C LYS A 38 14.84 -19.94 -29.10
N LEU A 39 13.58 -20.31 -29.35
CA LEU A 39 12.80 -21.20 -28.49
C LEU A 39 13.55 -22.52 -28.19
N GLY A 40 14.24 -23.08 -29.19
CA GLY A 40 15.01 -24.31 -29.02
C GLY A 40 16.22 -24.19 -28.08
N LEU A 41 16.70 -22.97 -27.81
CA LEU A 41 17.76 -22.71 -26.81
C LEU A 41 17.18 -22.64 -25.39
N ILE A 42 15.86 -22.54 -25.24
CA ILE A 42 15.16 -22.70 -23.96
C ILE A 42 15.05 -24.20 -23.66
N LYS A 43 16.18 -24.92 -23.72
CA LYS A 43 16.27 -26.25 -23.12
C LYS A 43 16.32 -26.03 -21.62
N THR A 44 15.29 -26.51 -20.95
CA THR A 44 15.13 -26.51 -19.50
C THR A 44 16.33 -27.18 -18.84
N GLU A 45 17.36 -26.43 -18.51
CA GLU A 45 18.18 -26.80 -17.36
C GLU A 45 17.20 -26.81 -16.18
N LYS A 46 16.75 -28.00 -15.76
CA LYS A 46 16.07 -28.14 -14.48
C LYS A 46 17.07 -27.57 -13.48
N PRO A 47 16.76 -26.47 -12.77
CA PRO A 47 17.70 -25.92 -11.81
C PRO A 47 18.04 -27.04 -10.84
N TRP A 48 19.32 -27.33 -10.62
CA TRP A 48 19.78 -28.42 -9.74
C TRP A 48 19.30 -28.25 -8.27
N PHE A 49 18.59 -27.16 -7.99
CA PHE A 49 18.00 -26.78 -6.72
C PHE A 49 16.49 -26.48 -6.77
N TYR A 50 15.75 -26.80 -7.84
CA TYR A 50 14.29 -26.70 -7.79
C TYR A 50 13.67 -28.02 -7.32
N LYS A 51 13.59 -28.21 -6.00
CA LYS A 51 12.53 -29.05 -5.46
C LYS A 51 11.25 -28.24 -5.62
N PRO A 52 10.26 -28.69 -6.41
CA PRO A 52 8.94 -28.11 -6.30
C PRO A 52 8.55 -28.29 -4.83
N GLN A 53 8.56 -27.20 -4.05
CA GLN A 53 7.78 -27.20 -2.82
C GLN A 53 6.40 -27.61 -3.31
N LYS A 54 5.87 -28.73 -2.79
CA LYS A 54 4.48 -29.11 -3.06
C LYS A 54 3.69 -27.83 -2.88
N GLU A 55 3.25 -27.23 -3.97
CA GLU A 55 2.38 -26.08 -3.93
C GLU A 55 1.20 -26.63 -3.17
N ALA A 56 1.14 -26.25 -1.88
CA ALA A 56 0.07 -26.69 -1.01
C ALA A 56 -1.15 -26.15 -1.73
N VAL A 57 -1.87 -27.05 -2.42
CA VAL A 57 -3.07 -26.73 -3.22
C VAL A 57 -3.82 -25.73 -2.37
N HIS A 58 -3.73 -24.45 -2.74
CA HIS A 58 -4.24 -23.40 -1.89
C HIS A 58 -5.73 -23.68 -1.95
N LYS A 59 -6.27 -24.29 -0.89
CA LYS A 59 -7.70 -24.56 -0.80
C LYS A 59 -8.35 -23.24 -1.22
N PRO A 60 -9.29 -23.27 -2.19
CA PRO A 60 -9.90 -22.04 -2.67
C PRO A 60 -10.27 -21.24 -1.45
N LEU A 61 -9.79 -19.99 -1.36
CA LEU A 61 -9.97 -19.13 -0.20
C LEU A 61 -11.45 -19.21 0.16
N ARG A 62 -11.76 -20.00 1.19
CA ARG A 62 -13.13 -20.13 1.69
C ARG A 62 -13.33 -18.85 2.45
N PHE A 63 -13.85 -17.82 1.78
CA PHE A 63 -14.24 -16.59 2.44
C PHE A 63 -15.26 -16.98 3.52
N PRO A 64 -14.88 -16.95 4.81
CA PRO A 64 -15.86 -17.16 5.86
C PRO A 64 -16.91 -16.06 5.73
N THR A 65 -18.16 -16.38 6.06
CA THR A 65 -19.27 -15.40 6.03
C THR A 65 -18.84 -14.09 6.69
N ALA A 66 -18.85 -13.02 5.90
CA ALA A 66 -18.29 -11.70 6.21
C ALA A 66 -18.74 -11.10 7.56
N THR A 67 -19.88 -11.55 8.07
CA THR A 67 -20.55 -11.07 9.29
C THR A 67 -19.75 -11.25 10.57
N ILE A 68 -18.94 -12.31 10.72
CA ILE A 68 -18.20 -12.56 11.98
C ILE A 68 -16.95 -11.67 12.10
N TYR A 69 -16.35 -11.25 10.98
CA TYR A 69 -15.10 -10.49 10.99
C TYR A 69 -15.30 -8.98 11.09
N LEU A 70 -16.42 -8.48 10.56
CA LEU A 70 -16.84 -7.08 10.68
C LEU A 70 -17.13 -6.67 12.15
N THR A 71 -17.54 -7.62 13.00
CA THR A 71 -17.97 -7.34 14.38
C THR A 71 -16.82 -7.34 15.40
N ARG A 72 -15.57 -7.60 14.98
CA ARG A 72 -14.43 -7.63 15.91
C ARG A 72 -14.09 -6.20 16.39
N LYS A 73 -14.52 -5.90 17.62
CA LYS A 73 -14.34 -4.62 18.33
C LYS A 73 -12.87 -4.15 18.32
N ILE A 74 -12.68 -2.84 18.22
CA ILE A 74 -11.37 -2.18 18.36
C ILE A 74 -10.84 -2.40 19.78
N LYS A 75 -9.58 -2.84 19.90
CA LYS A 75 -8.93 -2.98 21.22
C LYS A 75 -8.69 -1.59 21.82
N LYS A 76 -8.73 -1.46 23.15
CA LYS A 76 -8.44 -0.18 23.82
C LYS A 76 -7.07 0.40 23.42
N SER A 77 -6.06 -0.44 23.28
CA SER A 77 -4.72 -0.04 22.84
C SER A 77 -4.69 0.54 21.42
N GLU A 78 -5.46 -0.04 20.51
CA GLU A 78 -5.60 0.41 19.12
C GLU A 78 -6.35 1.74 19.07
N PHE A 79 -7.43 1.87 19.83
CA PHE A 79 -8.19 3.12 19.94
C PHE A 79 -7.31 4.27 20.47
N ASN A 80 -6.56 4.03 21.55
CA ASN A 80 -5.67 5.05 22.11
C ASN A 80 -4.61 5.50 21.10
N GLN A 81 -4.05 4.57 20.32
CA GLN A 81 -3.08 4.90 19.27
C GLN A 81 -3.68 5.76 18.15
N LEU A 82 -4.90 5.45 17.69
CA LEU A 82 -5.60 6.26 16.71
C LEU A 82 -5.86 7.68 17.22
N VAL A 83 -6.30 7.81 18.48
CA VAL A 83 -6.55 9.13 19.11
C VAL A 83 -5.25 9.92 19.24
N ILE A 84 -4.15 9.30 19.67
CA ILE A 84 -2.84 9.97 19.78
C ILE A 84 -2.36 10.45 18.40
N ALA A 85 -2.39 9.59 17.38
CA ALA A 85 -2.00 9.96 16.02
C ALA A 85 -2.85 11.12 15.49
N TRP A 86 -4.17 11.05 15.70
CA TRP A 86 -5.10 12.09 15.29
C TRP A 86 -4.79 13.44 15.95
N LEU A 87 -4.61 13.48 17.27
CA LEU A 87 -4.32 14.73 17.99
C LEU A 87 -2.98 15.33 17.58
N VAL A 88 -1.93 14.50 17.44
CA VAL A 88 -0.60 14.98 17.06
C VAL A 88 -0.61 15.51 15.63
N LEU A 89 -1.24 14.80 14.68
CA LEU A 89 -1.37 15.32 13.31
C LEU A 89 -2.17 16.62 13.28
N SER A 90 -3.30 16.67 13.98
CA SER A 90 -4.14 17.89 14.03
C SER A 90 -3.36 19.09 14.55
N PHE A 91 -2.51 18.87 15.56
CA PHE A 91 -1.59 19.87 16.08
C PHE A 91 -0.55 20.28 15.04
N CYS A 92 0.14 19.32 14.40
CA CYS A 92 1.15 19.60 13.36
C CYS A 92 0.62 20.50 12.25
N PHE A 93 -0.59 20.24 11.76
CA PHE A 93 -1.23 21.03 10.71
C PHE A 93 -1.76 22.40 11.20
N SER A 94 -1.80 22.63 12.51
CA SER A 94 -2.17 23.92 13.09
C SER A 94 -0.98 24.79 13.50
N ILE A 95 0.26 24.26 13.43
CA ILE A 95 1.47 24.96 13.89
C ILE A 95 1.69 26.30 13.17
N GLU A 96 1.35 26.42 11.88
CA GLU A 96 1.48 27.69 11.16
C GLU A 96 0.65 28.81 11.82
N ALA A 97 -0.50 28.45 12.40
CA ALA A 97 -1.38 29.38 13.09
C ALA A 97 -0.97 29.63 14.54
N LEU A 98 -0.04 28.86 15.11
CA LEU A 98 0.43 29.02 16.49
C LEU A 98 1.10 30.37 16.73
N PHE A 99 1.83 30.87 15.73
CA PHE A 99 2.48 32.18 15.77
C PHE A 99 1.55 33.34 15.37
N LYS A 100 0.26 33.08 15.15
CA LYS A 100 -0.80 34.05 14.81
C LYS A 100 -1.94 33.97 15.84
N SER A 101 -2.84 34.95 15.88
CA SER A 101 -3.97 34.98 16.83
C SER A 101 -5.06 33.94 16.57
N ASN A 102 -5.02 33.22 15.44
CA ASN A 102 -6.11 32.36 14.96
C ASN A 102 -5.87 30.87 15.19
N PHE A 103 -4.95 30.52 16.11
CA PHE A 103 -4.56 29.14 16.39
C PHE A 103 -5.76 28.24 16.69
N LEU A 104 -6.64 28.66 17.61
CA LEU A 104 -7.77 27.82 18.06
C LEU A 104 -8.70 27.44 16.91
N THR A 105 -9.06 28.40 16.05
CA THR A 105 -9.93 28.13 14.90
C THR A 105 -9.28 27.16 13.92
N LYS A 106 -7.99 27.34 13.60
CA LYS A 106 -7.26 26.46 12.68
C LYS A 106 -7.04 25.07 13.26
N PHE A 107 -6.77 24.98 14.55
CA PHE A 107 -6.66 23.71 15.26
C PHE A 107 -7.99 22.95 15.26
N LEU A 108 -9.12 23.62 15.54
CA LEU A 108 -10.44 22.98 15.50
C LEU A 108 -10.82 22.49 14.11
N ILE A 109 -10.57 23.30 13.07
CA ILE A 109 -10.79 22.89 11.68
C ILE A 109 -9.95 21.65 11.37
N SER A 110 -8.63 21.70 11.67
CA SER A 110 -7.70 20.60 11.47
C SER A 110 -8.14 19.32 12.19
N LEU A 111 -8.58 19.45 13.45
CA LEU A 111 -9.05 18.35 14.28
C LEU A 111 -10.26 17.65 13.65
N VAL A 112 -11.23 18.40 13.13
CA VAL A 112 -12.39 17.81 12.47
C VAL A 112 -12.03 17.22 11.11
N THR A 113 -11.36 17.97 10.24
CA THR A 113 -11.10 17.53 8.85
C THR A 113 -10.12 16.37 8.78
N LEU A 114 -8.98 16.47 9.49
CA LEU A 114 -8.00 15.39 9.52
C LEU A 114 -8.52 14.21 10.33
N GLY A 115 -9.24 14.45 11.42
CA GLY A 115 -9.85 13.38 12.21
C GLY A 115 -10.78 12.51 11.39
N LEU A 116 -11.72 13.14 10.68
CA LEU A 116 -12.66 12.42 9.85
C LEU A 116 -11.95 11.64 8.73
N GLY A 117 -11.03 12.29 8.01
CA GLY A 117 -10.30 11.66 6.91
C GLY A 117 -9.40 10.52 7.36
N PHE A 118 -8.55 10.76 8.37
CA PHE A 118 -7.61 9.78 8.91
C PHE A 118 -8.35 8.59 9.53
N ILE A 119 -9.32 8.82 10.41
CA ILE A 119 -10.04 7.73 11.08
C ILE A 119 -10.80 6.90 10.05
N ALA A 120 -11.51 7.54 9.12
CA ALA A 120 -12.23 6.82 8.07
C ALA A 120 -11.26 6.02 7.19
N HIS A 121 -10.12 6.58 6.81
CA HIS A 121 -9.08 5.91 6.02
C HIS A 121 -8.55 4.64 6.71
N GLU A 122 -8.04 4.78 7.94
CA GLU A 122 -7.42 3.68 8.68
C GLU A 122 -8.44 2.59 9.06
N VAL A 123 -9.64 2.99 9.51
CA VAL A 123 -10.70 2.04 9.86
C VAL A 123 -11.19 1.29 8.61
N THR A 124 -11.25 1.95 7.45
CA THR A 124 -11.65 1.30 6.20
C THR A 124 -10.62 0.26 5.77
N HIS A 125 -9.33 0.59 5.71
CA HIS A 125 -8.28 -0.39 5.36
C HIS A 125 -8.34 -1.62 6.27
N ARG A 126 -8.50 -1.40 7.58
CA ARG A 126 -8.66 -2.46 8.57
C ARG A 126 -9.90 -3.31 8.36
N ASN A 127 -11.06 -2.69 8.12
CA ASN A 127 -12.32 -3.40 7.96
C ASN A 127 -12.34 -4.19 6.64
N VAL A 128 -11.81 -3.63 5.56
CA VAL A 128 -11.68 -4.31 4.26
C VAL A 128 -10.75 -5.51 4.39
N ALA A 129 -9.59 -5.38 5.03
CA ALA A 129 -8.68 -6.51 5.24
C ALA A 129 -9.35 -7.64 6.05
N ARG A 130 -10.14 -7.31 7.06
CA ARG A 130 -10.89 -8.30 7.87
C ARG A 130 -12.03 -8.93 7.09
N PHE A 131 -12.69 -8.18 6.22
CA PHE A 131 -13.71 -8.70 5.31
C PHE A 131 -13.14 -9.80 4.42
N TYR A 132 -11.91 -9.65 3.93
CA TYR A 132 -11.20 -10.68 3.18
C TYR A 132 -10.57 -11.80 4.04
N GLY A 133 -10.85 -11.84 5.35
CA GLY A 133 -10.40 -12.91 6.25
C GLY A 133 -8.99 -12.72 6.83
N CYS A 134 -8.30 -11.62 6.51
CA CYS A 134 -6.98 -11.32 7.07
C CYS A 134 -7.09 -10.81 8.52
N PHE A 135 -6.02 -10.97 9.28
CA PHE A 135 -5.87 -10.24 10.54
C PHE A 135 -5.38 -8.83 10.24
N ALA A 136 -6.03 -7.82 10.82
CA ALA A 136 -5.67 -6.42 10.63
C ALA A 136 -5.76 -5.62 11.94
N GLU A 137 -4.73 -4.85 12.26
CA GLU A 137 -4.63 -4.01 13.46
C GLU A 137 -3.84 -2.74 13.15
N PHE A 138 -4.37 -1.57 13.52
CA PHE A 138 -3.62 -0.31 13.42
C PHE A 138 -2.51 -0.28 14.47
N LYS A 139 -1.29 0.07 14.04
CA LYS A 139 -0.18 0.37 14.94
C LYS A 139 0.38 1.74 14.60
N LEU A 140 0.46 2.57 15.63
CA LEU A 140 1.10 3.87 15.58
C LEU A 140 2.62 3.72 15.45
N TRP A 141 3.25 4.63 14.70
CA TRP A 141 4.70 4.68 14.55
C TRP A 141 5.26 5.88 15.34
N PRO A 142 5.82 5.67 16.54
CA PRO A 142 6.20 6.79 17.42
C PRO A 142 7.26 7.70 16.80
N LEU A 143 8.26 7.11 16.15
CA LEU A 143 9.31 7.86 15.47
C LEU A 143 8.74 8.71 14.33
N GLY A 144 7.79 8.18 13.55
CA GLY A 144 7.11 8.93 12.49
C GLY A 144 6.32 10.13 13.00
N LEU A 145 5.67 10.02 14.15
CA LEU A 145 4.99 11.16 14.78
C LEU A 145 5.96 12.19 15.35
N ILE A 146 7.06 11.74 15.97
CA ILE A 146 8.10 12.64 16.48
C ILE A 146 8.74 13.40 15.32
N THR A 147 9.06 12.73 14.20
CA THR A 147 9.60 13.41 13.01
C THR A 147 8.57 14.37 12.43
N ALA A 148 7.30 13.98 12.32
CA ALA A 148 6.23 14.88 11.87
C ALA A 148 6.19 16.18 12.68
N LEU A 149 6.27 16.06 14.01
CA LEU A 149 6.27 17.20 14.92
C LEU A 149 7.53 18.07 14.79
N ILE A 150 8.71 17.45 14.73
CA ILE A 150 9.99 18.16 14.57
C ILE A 150 10.00 18.95 13.25
N PHE A 151 9.65 18.32 12.13
CA PHE A 151 9.62 18.98 10.82
C PHE A 151 8.59 20.10 10.79
N ALA A 152 7.40 19.88 11.37
CA ALA A 152 6.36 20.90 11.42
C ALA A 152 6.78 22.10 12.31
N LEU A 153 7.41 21.87 13.46
CA LEU A 153 7.91 22.96 14.33
C LEU A 153 9.07 23.73 13.69
N ILE A 154 10.09 23.04 13.17
CA ILE A 154 11.26 23.69 12.55
C ILE A 154 10.87 24.50 11.31
N SER A 155 9.93 23.99 10.50
CA SER A 155 9.46 24.69 9.30
C SER A 155 8.39 25.75 9.57
N GLY A 156 7.94 25.91 10.83
CA GLY A 156 6.83 26.79 11.18
C GLY A 156 5.49 26.39 10.52
N GLY A 157 5.30 25.09 10.28
CA GLY A 157 4.08 24.51 9.67
C GLY A 157 4.09 24.48 8.14
N LYS A 158 5.17 24.90 7.47
CA LYS A 158 5.25 24.90 6.00
C LYS A 158 5.52 23.52 5.41
N ILE A 159 6.28 22.69 6.11
CA ILE A 159 6.66 21.34 5.69
C ILE A 159 6.20 20.36 6.77
N ILE A 160 5.32 19.44 6.40
CA ILE A 160 4.76 18.44 7.31
C ILE A 160 5.03 17.06 6.72
N PHE A 161 5.84 16.27 7.40
CA PHE A 161 6.05 14.86 7.08
C PHE A 161 5.10 14.01 7.91
N ALA A 162 3.92 13.69 7.38
CA ALA A 162 2.90 12.95 8.12
C ALA A 162 3.11 11.43 8.02
N ALA A 163 3.62 10.82 9.10
CA ALA A 163 3.79 9.38 9.22
C ALA A 163 3.19 8.85 10.53
N PRO A 164 1.84 8.79 10.65
CA PRO A 164 1.15 8.46 11.91
C PRO A 164 1.28 6.99 12.32
N GLY A 165 1.36 6.08 11.36
CA GLY A 165 1.28 4.64 11.59
C GLY A 165 0.79 3.91 10.35
N ALA A 166 0.41 2.65 10.52
CA ALA A 166 -0.17 1.83 9.45
C ALA A 166 -1.10 0.74 10.00
N VAL A 167 -2.04 0.30 9.18
CA VAL A 167 -2.77 -0.96 9.37
C VAL A 167 -1.88 -2.12 8.96
N TYR A 168 -1.44 -2.92 9.93
CA TYR A 168 -0.71 -4.15 9.66
C TYR A 168 -1.69 -5.24 9.28
N ILE A 169 -1.53 -5.81 8.08
CA ILE A 169 -2.36 -6.88 7.53
C ILE A 169 -1.52 -8.15 7.41
N THR A 170 -1.98 -9.23 8.02
CA THR A 170 -1.33 -10.54 7.91
C THR A 170 -2.32 -11.57 7.40
N PRO A 171 -1.97 -12.37 6.37
CA PRO A 171 -2.78 -13.51 5.96
C PRO A 171 -2.85 -14.54 7.09
N LYS A 172 -3.93 -15.31 7.12
CA LYS A 172 -4.12 -16.41 8.07
C LYS A 172 -3.42 -17.68 7.61
#